data_AF-A0A2V6K781-F1
#
_entry.id   AF-A0A2V6K781-F1
#
_cell.length_a   1.000
_cell.length_b   1.000
_cell.length_c   1.000
_cell.angle_alpha   90.00
_cell.angle_beta   90.00
_cell.angle_gamma   90.00
#
_symmetry.space_group_name_H-M   'P 1'
#
loop_
_entity.id
_entity.type
_entity.pdbx_description
1 polymer ?
#
loop_
_entity_poly.entity_id
_entity_poly.type
_entity_poly.pdbx_seq_one_letter_code
_entity_poly.pdbx_strand_id
1 'polypeptide(L)'
;LECDEARIDHHAYENVTLDFRYDRVAAEGLVLMLDDVTHISGVAREVVIPREAMGRGDLKFLAAIGAFLGWRAVLFSLFAGSLLGSVIGLITLVVGKRVWSAKLPFGPYLAFGAVTWMFFGEIFLRWYTGLLNP
;
A
#
# COMPACT_ATOMS: atom_id res chain seq x y z
N LEU A 1 -8.89 -16.69 -5.68
CA LEU A 1 -8.92 -17.82 -4.73
C LEU A 1 -9.03 -19.08 -5.57
N GLU A 2 -8.03 -19.97 -5.53
CA GLU A 2 -8.15 -21.28 -6.20
C GLU A 2 -8.71 -22.28 -5.18
N CYS A 3 -9.83 -22.90 -5.50
CA CYS A 3 -10.55 -23.81 -4.61
C CYS A 3 -10.65 -25.20 -5.23
N ASP A 4 -10.33 -26.23 -4.45
CA ASP A 4 -10.54 -27.62 -4.86
C ASP A 4 -12.05 -27.95 -4.87
N GLU A 5 -12.80 -27.42 -3.89
CA GLU A 5 -14.26 -27.52 -3.80
C GLU A 5 -14.83 -26.19 -3.31
N ALA A 6 -15.87 -25.66 -3.96
CA ALA A 6 -16.60 -24.48 -3.53
C ALA A 6 -18.11 -24.65 -3.74
N ARG A 7 -18.91 -24.28 -2.75
CA ARG A 7 -20.37 -24.27 -2.78
C ARG A 7 -20.86 -22.84 -2.63
N ILE A 8 -21.61 -22.38 -3.62
CA ILE A 8 -22.28 -21.08 -3.64
C ILE A 8 -23.78 -21.38 -3.64
N ASP A 9 -24.43 -21.16 -2.49
CA ASP A 9 -25.82 -21.54 -2.21
C ASP A 9 -26.11 -23.02 -2.55
N HIS A 10 -26.78 -23.26 -3.69
CA HIS A 10 -27.16 -24.59 -4.17
C HIS A 10 -26.22 -25.17 -5.23
N HIS A 11 -25.29 -24.37 -5.78
CA HIS A 11 -24.37 -24.81 -6.82
C HIS A 11 -23.03 -25.23 -6.21
N ALA A 12 -22.62 -26.46 -6.49
CA ALA A 12 -21.29 -26.96 -6.15
C ALA A 12 -20.39 -26.86 -7.39
N TYR A 13 -19.19 -26.34 -7.18
CA TYR A 13 -18.14 -26.17 -8.17
C TYR A 13 -16.90 -26.92 -7.67
N GLU A 14 -16.26 -27.68 -8.56
CA GLU A 14 -15.01 -28.40 -8.27
C GLU A 14 -13.87 -27.78 -9.08
N ASN A 15 -12.69 -27.61 -8.49
CA ASN A 15 -11.53 -26.97 -9.12
C ASN A 15 -11.82 -25.60 -9.74
N VAL A 16 -12.48 -24.73 -8.98
CA VAL A 16 -12.88 -23.39 -9.44
C VAL A 16 -11.96 -22.30 -8.92
N THR A 17 -11.64 -21.33 -9.78
CA THR A 17 -11.07 -20.05 -9.35
C THR A 17 -12.19 -19.08 -9.00
N LEU A 18 -12.31 -18.75 -7.72
CA LEU A 18 -13.20 -17.70 -7.23
C LEU A 18 -12.46 -16.34 -7.24
N ASP A 19 -12.98 -15.39 -8.01
CA ASP A 19 -12.56 -13.98 -7.93
C ASP A 19 -13.60 -13.18 -7.15
N PHE A 20 -13.21 -12.66 -5.99
CA PHE A 20 -14.07 -11.88 -5.13
C PHE A 20 -13.81 -10.39 -5.33
N ARG A 21 -14.87 -9.67 -5.68
CA ARG A 21 -14.92 -8.21 -5.67
C ARG A 21 -15.90 -7.72 -4.62
N TYR A 22 -15.93 -6.41 -4.42
CA TYR A 22 -16.76 -5.77 -3.40
C TYR A 22 -18.26 -6.09 -3.56
N ASP A 23 -18.73 -6.26 -4.80
CA ASP A 23 -20.13 -6.40 -5.18
C ASP A 23 -20.48 -7.77 -5.78
N ARG A 24 -19.49 -8.60 -6.10
CA ARG A 24 -19.71 -9.81 -6.91
C ARG A 24 -18.62 -10.87 -6.71
N VAL A 25 -19.01 -12.12 -6.93
CA VAL A 25 -18.11 -13.27 -7.00
C VAL A 25 -18.18 -13.85 -8.41
N ALA A 26 -17.02 -14.00 -9.04
CA ALA A 26 -16.93 -14.70 -10.31
C ALA A 26 -16.46 -16.13 -10.09
N ALA A 27 -17.20 -17.09 -10.64
CA ALA A 27 -16.91 -18.53 -10.60
C ALA A 27 -17.06 -19.09 -12.03
N GLU A 28 -16.02 -19.72 -12.56
CA GLU A 28 -16.01 -20.32 -13.92
C GLU A 28 -16.50 -19.40 -15.06
N GLY A 29 -16.26 -18.08 -14.93
CA GLY A 29 -16.71 -17.08 -15.90
C GLY A 29 -18.16 -16.61 -15.73
N LEU A 30 -18.92 -17.19 -14.81
CA LEU A 30 -20.22 -16.67 -14.38
C LEU A 30 -20.01 -15.64 -13.26
N VAL A 31 -20.68 -14.50 -13.37
CA VAL A 31 -20.60 -13.40 -12.39
C VAL A 31 -21.89 -13.40 -11.57
N LEU A 32 -21.78 -13.69 -10.29
CA LEU A 32 -22.88 -13.67 -9.33
C LEU A 32 -22.77 -12.39 -8.48
N MET A 33 -23.88 -11.66 -8.34
CA MET A 33 -23.98 -10.52 -7.43
C MET A 33 -23.95 -11.04 -5.98
N LEU A 34 -23.15 -10.42 -5.12
CA LEU A 34 -23.05 -10.83 -3.71
C LEU A 34 -24.37 -10.62 -2.95
N ASP A 35 -25.21 -9.67 -3.39
CA ASP A 35 -26.50 -9.38 -2.78
C ASP A 35 -27.48 -10.57 -2.87
N ASP A 36 -27.33 -11.41 -3.91
CA ASP A 36 -28.19 -12.58 -4.15
C ASP A 36 -27.62 -13.87 -3.54
N VAL A 37 -26.40 -13.83 -3.00
CA VAL A 37 -25.72 -15.01 -2.46
C VAL A 37 -25.86 -15.06 -0.95
N THR A 38 -26.48 -16.13 -0.43
CA THR A 38 -26.69 -16.28 1.03
C THR A 38 -25.51 -16.92 1.73
N HIS A 39 -24.84 -17.88 1.10
CA HIS A 39 -23.76 -18.64 1.73
C HIS A 39 -22.73 -19.14 0.72
N ILE A 40 -21.45 -18.93 1.05
CA ILE A 40 -20.31 -19.46 0.29
C ILE A 40 -19.42 -20.26 1.24
N SER A 41 -19.20 -21.54 0.94
CA SER A 41 -18.26 -22.40 1.68
C SER A 41 -17.41 -23.22 0.73
N GLY A 42 -16.21 -23.62 1.17
CA GLY A 42 -15.32 -24.42 0.33
C GLY A 42 -13.93 -24.58 0.94
N VAL A 43 -13.08 -25.32 0.23
CA VAL A 43 -11.67 -25.53 0.58
C VAL A 43 -10.82 -24.84 -0.47
N ALA A 44 -10.16 -23.76 -0.06
CA ALA A 44 -9.22 -23.01 -0.89
C ALA A 44 -7.81 -23.61 -0.79
N ARG A 45 -7.20 -23.91 -1.94
CA ARG A 45 -5.79 -24.31 -2.04
C ARG A 45 -4.88 -23.09 -2.00
N GLU A 46 -5.25 -22.03 -2.71
CA GLU A 46 -4.44 -20.81 -2.81
C GLU A 46 -5.27 -19.53 -2.66
N VAL A 47 -4.72 -18.59 -1.88
CA VAL A 47 -5.36 -17.30 -1.59
C VAL A 47 -4.43 -16.16 -2.01
N VAL A 48 -4.76 -15.50 -3.11
CA VAL A 48 -4.09 -14.28 -3.56
C VAL A 48 -4.90 -13.08 -3.06
N ILE A 49 -4.37 -12.39 -2.04
CA ILE A 49 -4.92 -11.11 -1.57
C ILE A 49 -4.03 -9.99 -2.12
N PRO A 50 -4.53 -9.10 -2.98
CA PRO A 50 -3.76 -7.94 -3.41
C PRO A 50 -3.44 -7.10 -2.18
N ARG A 51 -2.17 -7.08 -1.78
CA ARG A 51 -1.71 -6.22 -0.70
C ARG A 51 -1.38 -4.86 -1.27
N GLU A 52 -2.10 -3.83 -0.82
CA GLU A 52 -1.69 -2.45 -1.07
C GLU A 52 -0.32 -2.22 -0.42
N ALA A 53 0.68 -1.86 -1.25
CA ALA A 53 2.06 -1.64 -0.80
C ALA A 53 2.20 -0.41 0.11
N MET A 54 1.30 0.56 -0.04
CA MET A 54 1.27 1.83 0.67
C MET A 54 -0.17 2.13 1.06
N GLY A 55 -0.40 2.63 2.28
CA GLY A 55 -1.76 2.95 2.71
C GLY A 55 -2.36 4.04 1.83
N ARG A 56 -3.62 3.88 1.40
CA ARG A 56 -4.34 4.91 0.63
C ARG A 56 -4.31 6.30 1.27
N GLY A 57 -4.16 6.39 2.59
CA GLY A 57 -3.96 7.65 3.31
C GLY A 57 -2.63 8.34 3.00
N ASP A 58 -1.54 7.58 2.93
CA ASP A 58 -0.20 8.13 2.64
C ASP A 58 -0.15 8.70 1.21
N LEU A 59 -0.83 8.04 0.25
CA LEU A 59 -0.95 8.54 -1.12
C LEU A 59 -1.70 9.89 -1.16
N LYS A 60 -2.81 10.02 -0.43
CA LYS A 60 -3.55 11.29 -0.30
C LYS A 60 -2.69 12.38 0.34
N PHE A 61 -1.86 12.00 1.31
CA PHE A 61 -0.96 12.94 1.95
C PHE A 61 0.16 13.43 1.03
N LEU A 62 0.76 12.54 0.22
CA LEU A 62 1.68 12.94 -0.85
C LEU A 62 1.01 13.86 -1.86
N ALA A 63 -0.24 13.57 -2.25
CA ALA A 63 -0.99 14.41 -3.15
C ALA A 63 -1.20 15.82 -2.56
N ALA A 64 -1.50 15.94 -1.27
CA ALA A 64 -1.57 17.23 -0.59
C ALA A 64 -0.23 17.95 -0.58
N ILE A 65 0.87 17.27 -0.24
CA ILE A 65 2.23 17.84 -0.29
C ILE A 65 2.53 18.36 -1.70
N GLY A 66 2.19 17.60 -2.74
CA GLY A 66 2.37 18.00 -4.13
C GLY A 66 1.52 19.20 -4.54
N ALA A 67 0.27 19.27 -4.05
CA ALA A 67 -0.62 20.40 -4.32
C ALA A 67 -0.12 21.70 -3.67
N PHE A 68 0.43 21.65 -2.46
CA PHE A 68 0.86 22.84 -1.71
C PHE A 68 2.32 23.23 -1.92
N LEU A 69 3.25 22.27 -1.93
CA LEU A 69 4.70 22.51 -2.00
C LEU A 69 5.31 22.14 -3.38
N GLY A 70 4.51 21.58 -4.28
CA GLY A 70 4.91 21.19 -5.63
C GLY A 70 5.51 19.78 -5.74
N TRP A 71 5.70 19.31 -6.98
CA TRP A 71 6.16 17.95 -7.27
C TRP A 71 7.55 17.61 -6.73
N ARG A 72 8.44 18.61 -6.62
CA ARG A 72 9.80 18.44 -6.06
C ARG A 72 9.75 18.07 -4.57
N ALA A 73 8.81 18.66 -3.83
CA ALA A 73 8.58 18.36 -2.43
C ALA A 73 8.12 16.91 -2.22
N VAL A 74 7.29 16.39 -3.13
CA VAL A 74 6.80 15.00 -3.08
C VAL A 74 7.95 14.02 -3.17
N LEU A 75 8.84 14.20 -4.16
CA LEU A 75 10.00 13.32 -4.35
C LEU A 75 10.94 13.36 -3.14
N PHE A 76 11.22 14.55 -2.62
CA PHE A 76 12.06 14.69 -1.43
C PHE A 76 11.40 14.06 -0.20
N SER A 77 10.12 14.33 0.04
CA SER A 77 9.41 13.83 1.23
C SER A 77 9.27 12.31 1.21
N LEU A 78 9.04 11.73 0.02
CA LEU A 78 9.03 10.28 -0.18
C LEU A 78 10.41 9.67 0.12
N PHE A 79 11.47 10.25 -0.41
CA PHE A 79 12.83 9.78 -0.21
C PHE A 79 13.27 9.91 1.26
N ALA A 80 13.12 11.09 1.85
CA ALA A 80 13.47 11.36 3.24
C ALA A 80 12.63 10.51 4.20
N GLY A 81 11.33 10.37 3.92
CA GLY A 81 10.43 9.52 4.70
C GLY A 81 10.82 8.04 4.65
N SER A 82 11.18 7.53 3.46
CA SER A 82 11.68 6.16 3.29
C SER A 82 13.01 5.94 4.02
N LEU A 83 13.94 6.89 3.92
CA LEU A 83 15.24 6.81 4.57
C LEU A 83 15.09 6.78 6.10
N LEU A 84 14.29 7.69 6.66
CA LEU A 84 14.03 7.73 8.11
C LEU A 84 13.27 6.49 8.60
N GLY A 85 12.24 6.07 7.85
CA GLY A 85 11.49 4.86 8.16
C GLY A 85 12.37 3.60 8.11
N SER A 86 13.29 3.53 7.15
CA SER A 86 14.25 2.44 7.03
C SER A 86 15.28 2.44 8.17
N VAL A 87 15.85 3.58 8.51
CA VAL A 87 16.82 3.71 9.62
C VAL A 87 16.16 3.32 10.95
N ILE A 88 14.97 3.86 11.24
CA ILE A 88 14.24 3.55 12.48
C ILE A 88 13.81 2.07 12.48
N GLY A 89 13.32 1.57 11.34
CA GLY A 89 12.98 0.16 11.17
C GLY A 89 14.17 -0.76 11.46
N LEU A 90 15.33 -0.45 10.88
CA LEU A 90 16.57 -1.19 11.08
C LEU A 90 17.02 -1.17 12.55
N ILE A 91 17.00 0.00 13.20
CA ILE A 91 17.32 0.13 14.63
C ILE A 91 16.38 -0.73 15.47
N THR A 92 15.06 -0.69 15.20
CA THR A 92 14.10 -1.50 15.97
C THR A 92 14.26 -3.00 15.77
N LEU A 93 14.73 -3.43 14.59
CA LEU A 93 15.02 -4.82 14.28
C LEU A 93 16.28 -5.29 15.03
N VAL A 94 17.34 -4.49 15.05
CA VAL A 94 18.59 -4.78 15.78
C VAL A 94 18.37 -4.83 17.30
N VAL A 95 17.51 -3.96 17.83
CA VAL A 95 17.17 -3.92 19.28
C VAL A 95 16.23 -5.08 19.69
N GLY A 96 15.82 -5.94 18.75
CA GLY A 96 15.05 -7.17 19.04
C GLY A 96 13.61 -6.92 19.49
N LYS A 97 13.11 -5.68 19.37
CA LYS A 97 11.80 -5.27 19.91
C LYS A 97 10.63 -5.37 18.93
N ARG A 98 10.83 -5.83 17.68
CA ARG A 98 9.73 -5.86 16.71
C ARG A 98 9.72 -7.07 15.77
N VAL A 99 8.53 -7.64 15.65
CA VAL A 99 8.13 -8.63 14.65
C VAL A 99 8.41 -8.06 13.26
N TRP A 100 9.11 -8.85 12.42
CA TRP A 100 9.49 -8.58 11.02
C TRP A 100 8.35 -8.09 10.08
N SER A 101 7.12 -8.02 10.57
CA SER A 101 5.91 -7.68 9.80
C SER A 101 5.07 -6.56 10.45
N ALA A 102 5.63 -5.80 11.39
CA ALA A 102 4.94 -4.63 11.91
C ALA A 102 4.82 -3.57 10.80
N LYS A 103 3.59 -3.26 10.38
CA LYS A 103 3.32 -2.14 9.48
C LYS A 103 3.87 -0.85 10.10
N LEU A 104 5.00 -0.37 9.57
CA LEU A 104 5.53 0.93 9.94
C LEU A 104 4.60 1.99 9.34
N PRO A 105 3.97 2.86 10.17
CA PRO A 105 3.13 3.93 9.64
C PRO A 105 4.03 4.88 8.85
N PHE A 106 3.78 5.01 7.55
CA PHE A 106 4.62 5.79 6.65
C PHE A 106 4.32 7.30 6.74
N GLY A 107 3.06 7.66 7.03
CA GLY A 107 2.59 9.03 7.18
C GLY A 107 3.44 9.95 8.08
N PRO A 108 3.81 9.57 9.32
CA PRO A 108 4.65 10.42 10.17
C PRO A 108 6.02 10.74 9.56
N TYR A 109 6.65 9.79 8.87
CA TYR A 109 7.95 10.02 8.23
C TYR A 109 7.83 10.91 6.99
N LEU A 110 6.74 10.76 6.23
CA LEU A 110 6.41 11.68 5.14
C LEU A 110 6.17 13.10 5.64
N ALA A 111 5.49 13.26 6.77
CA ALA A 111 5.19 14.56 7.35
C ALA A 111 6.48 15.26 7.78
N PHE A 112 7.41 14.49 8.38
CA PHE A 112 8.74 14.99 8.70
C PHE A 112 9.52 15.42 7.44
N GLY A 113 9.45 14.64 6.36
CA GLY A 113 10.04 15.00 5.08
C GLY A 113 9.46 16.30 4.49
N ALA A 114 8.13 16.46 4.57
CA ALA A 114 7.44 17.65 4.09
C ALA A 114 7.79 18.91 4.90
N VAL A 115 7.83 18.79 6.23
CA VAL A 115 8.26 19.88 7.12
C VAL A 115 9.71 20.26 6.83
N THR A 116 10.59 19.27 6.67
CA THR A 116 11.99 19.52 6.32
C THR A 116 12.10 20.25 4.98
N TRP A 117 11.32 19.86 3.97
CA TRP A 117 11.27 20.56 2.68
C TRP A 117 10.73 21.99 2.81
N MET A 118 9.74 22.24 3.66
CA MET A 118 9.19 23.58 3.86
C MET A 118 10.24 24.57 4.36
N PHE A 119 11.15 24.14 5.24
CA PHE A 119 12.19 25.02 5.80
C PHE A 119 13.50 25.03 5.00
N PHE A 120 13.91 23.88 4.45
CA PHE A 120 15.23 23.70 3.81
C PHE A 120 15.15 23.44 2.31
N GLY A 121 13.95 23.40 1.72
CA GLY A 121 13.74 23.11 0.31
C GLY A 121 14.56 24.03 -0.59
N GLU A 122 14.48 25.35 -0.40
CA GLU A 122 15.25 26.31 -1.22
C GLU A 122 16.76 26.10 -1.15
N ILE A 123 17.30 25.75 0.02
CA ILE A 123 18.72 25.46 0.20
C ILE A 123 19.11 24.22 -0.60
N PHE A 124 18.30 23.16 -0.53
CA PHE A 124 18.48 21.95 -1.34
C PHE A 124 18.44 22.25 -2.84
N LEU A 125 17.50 23.10 -3.27
CA LEU A 125 17.39 23.47 -4.68
C LEU A 125 18.61 24.27 -5.15
N ARG A 126 19.07 25.24 -4.35
CA ARG A 126 20.26 26.04 -4.66
C ARG A 126 21.52 25.21 -4.71
N TRP A 127 21.69 24.28 -3.77
CA TRP A 127 22.79 23.33 -3.76
C TRP A 127 22.79 22.46 -5.01
N TYR A 128 21.62 21.92 -5.38
CA TYR A 128 21.48 21.10 -6.58
C TYR A 128 21.74 21.88 -7.87
N THR A 129 21.22 23.10 -7.99
CA THR A 129 21.48 23.95 -9.17
C THR A 129 22.91 24.45 -9.25
N GLY A 130 23.56 24.71 -8.11
CA GLY A 130 24.98 25.08 -8.08
C GLY A 130 25.91 23.92 -8.44
N LEU A 131 25.49 22.68 -8.18
CA LEU A 131 26.23 21.49 -8.61
C LEU A 131 26.07 21.21 -10.12
N LEU A 132 24.93 21.62 -10.71
CA LEU A 132 24.61 21.47 -12.13
C LEU A 132 25.15 22.61 -13.00
N ASN A 133 25.38 23.79 -12.43
CA ASN A 133 25.93 24.94 -13.12
C ASN A 133 27.31 25.28 -12.52
N PRO A 134 28.38 24.59 -12.95
CA PRO A 134 29.74 24.79 -12.44
C PRO A 134 30.28 26.19 -12.75
#